data_AF-A0A955XN73-F1
#
_entry.id   AF-A0A955XN73-F1
#
_cell.length_a   1.000
_cell.length_b   1.000
_cell.length_c   1.000
_cell.angle_alpha   90.00
_cell.angle_beta   90.00
_cell.angle_gamma   90.00
#
_symmetry.space_group_name_H-M   'P 1'
#
loop_
_entity.id
_entity.type
_entity.pdbx_description
1 polymer ?
#
loop_
_entity_poly.entity_id
_entity_poly.type
_entity_poly.pdbx_seq_one_letter_code
_entity_poly.pdbx_strand_id
1 'polypeptide(L)' 'MGWEALLAIGVAVGVLVALATDRLPAELVVLGGLVVLLVSGVLTPQAAFAGFANPGVIALAGLYVLTAALRETG' A
#
# COMPACT_ATOMS: atom_id res chain seq x y z
N MET A 1 -22.88 -4.87 3.18
CA MET A 1 -22.16 -6.13 2.86
C MET A 1 -21.85 -6.31 1.37
N GLY A 2 -22.80 -6.25 0.43
CA GLY A 2 -22.50 -6.55 -0.99
C GLY A 2 -21.77 -5.45 -1.75
N TRP A 3 -22.24 -4.21 -1.64
CA TRP A 3 -21.70 -3.06 -2.37
C TRP A 3 -20.27 -2.69 -1.93
N GLU A 4 -20.01 -2.68 -0.62
CA GLU A 4 -18.69 -2.35 -0.06
C GLU A 4 -17.62 -3.36 -0.51
N ALA A 5 -17.98 -4.65 -0.55
CA ALA A 5 -17.09 -5.70 -1.01
C ALA A 5 -16.76 -5.57 -2.51
N LEU A 6 -17.77 -5.26 -3.34
CA LEU A 6 -17.55 -5.03 -4.77
C LEU A 6 -16.67 -3.81 -5.03
N LEU A 7 -16.86 -2.72 -4.27
CA LEU A 7 -15.98 -1.56 -4.32
C LEU A 7 -14.55 -1.91 -3.92
N ALA A 8 -14.37 -2.61 -2.80
CA ALA A 8 -13.04 -2.99 -2.33
C ALA A 8 -12.29 -3.87 -3.35
N ILE A 9 -12.99 -4.88 -3.91
CA ILE A 9 -12.43 -5.75 -4.94
C ILE A 9 -12.12 -4.95 -6.21
N GLY A 10 -13.02 -4.07 -6.65
CA GLY A 10 -12.82 -3.23 -7.83
C GLY A 10 -11.60 -2.33 -7.70
N VAL A 11 -11.41 -1.69 -6.54
CA VAL A 11 -10.23 -0.86 -6.26
C VAL A 11 -8.97 -1.71 -6.21
N ALA A 12 -9.00 -2.88 -5.54
CA ALA A 12 -7.84 -3.77 -5.47
C ALA A 12 -7.40 -4.26 -6.85
N VAL A 13 -8.35 -4.69 -7.70
CA VAL A 13 -8.06 -5.08 -9.07
C VAL A 13 -7.54 -3.89 -9.89
N GLY A 14 -8.14 -2.70 -9.72
CA GLY A 14 -7.67 -1.48 -10.38
C GLY A 14 -6.23 -1.13 -10.02
N VAL A 15 -5.87 -1.23 -8.73
CA VAL A 15 -4.50 -1.05 -8.24
C VAL A 15 -3.56 -2.08 -8.85
N LEU A 16 -3.93 -3.37 -8.86
CA LEU A 16 -3.10 -4.42 -9.44
C LEU A 16 -2.84 -4.21 -10.94
N VAL A 17 -3.88 -3.83 -11.70
CA VAL A 17 -3.74 -3.53 -13.13
C VAL A 17 -2.86 -2.29 -13.35
N ALA A 18 -3.07 -1.23 -12.56
CA ALA A 18 -2.25 -0.02 -12.66
C ALA A 18 -0.77 -0.31 -12.35
N LEU A 19 -0.47 -1.12 -11.33
CA LEU A 19 0.89 -1.57 -11.03
C LEU A 19 1.46 -2.46 -12.16
N ALA A 20 0.65 -3.36 -12.72
CA ALA A 20 1.09 -4.24 -13.81
C ALA A 20 1.41 -3.47 -15.11
N THR A 21 0.82 -2.29 -15.30
CA THR A 21 1.06 -1.45 -16.48
C THR A 21 2.23 -0.47 -16.31
N ASP A 22 2.80 -0.37 -15.10
CA ASP A 22 3.97 0.46 -14.74
C ASP A 22 3.88 1.93 -15.20
N ARG A 23 2.67 2.43 -15.48
CA ARG A 23 2.47 3.78 -16.04
C ARG A 23 2.56 4.89 -15.00
N LEU A 24 2.41 4.53 -13.73
CA LEU A 24 2.35 5.45 -12.61
C LEU A 24 3.30 4.94 -11.51
N PRO A 25 3.93 5.84 -10.74
CA PRO A 25 4.70 5.46 -9.56
C PRO A 25 3.84 4.59 -8.63
N ALA A 26 4.38 3.43 -8.24
CA ALA A 26 3.66 2.45 -7.43
C ALA A 26 3.09 3.06 -6.15
N GLU A 27 3.83 3.98 -5.54
CA GLU A 27 3.43 4.73 -4.36
C GLU A 27 2.11 5.48 -4.57
N LEU A 28 1.98 6.20 -5.69
CA LEU A 28 0.77 6.97 -6.01
C LEU A 28 -0.42 6.07 -6.29
N VAL A 29 -0.21 4.93 -6.95
CA VAL A 29 -1.27 3.97 -7.26
C VAL A 29 -1.82 3.35 -5.97
N VAL A 30 -0.94 2.89 -5.08
CA VAL A 30 -1.33 2.24 -3.83
C VAL A 30 -1.96 3.24 -2.87
N LEU A 31 -1.35 4.42 -2.66
CA LEU A 31 -1.93 5.48 -1.83
C LEU A 31 -3.26 5.98 -2.41
N GLY A 32 -3.35 6.14 -3.72
CA GLY A 32 -4.59 6.53 -4.39
C GLY A 32 -5.72 5.54 -4.13
N GLY A 33 -5.46 4.24 -4.28
CA GLY A 33 -6.43 3.19 -3.94
C GLY A 33 -6.83 3.22 -2.46
N LEU A 34 -5.87 3.42 -1.56
CA LEU A 34 -6.13 3.55 -0.12
C LEU A 34 -7.03 4.76 0.19
N VAL A 35 -6.77 5.91 -0.42
CA VAL A 35 -7.57 7.14 -0.27
C VAL A 35 -9.00 6.92 -0.76
N VAL A 36 -9.19 6.26 -1.91
CA VAL A 36 -10.52 5.94 -2.44
C VAL A 36 -11.31 5.07 -1.44
N LEU A 37 -10.66 4.07 -0.83
CA LEU A 37 -11.30 3.20 0.16
C LEU A 37 -11.59 3.90 1.50
N LEU A 38 -10.73 4.85 1.89
CA LEU A 38 -10.96 5.67 3.08
C LEU A 38 -12.14 6.64 2.89
N VAL A 39 -12.15 7.38 1.78
CA VAL A 39 -13.18 8.39 1.47
C VAL A 39 -14.55 7.75 1.26
N SER A 40 -14.59 6.54 0.69
CA SER A 40 -15.83 5.77 0.55
C SER A 40 -16.35 5.18 1.87
N GLY A 41 -15.59 5.29 2.97
CA GLY A 41 -15.97 4.78 4.29
C GLY A 41 -15.96 3.26 4.40
N VAL A 42 -15.50 2.55 3.36
CA VAL A 42 -15.39 1.08 3.34
C VAL A 42 -14.27 0.61 4.27
N LEU A 43 -13.22 1.42 4.42
CA LEU A 43 -12.07 1.14 5.27
C LEU A 43 -11.91 2.18 6.37
N THR A 44 -11.75 1.74 7.62
CA THR A 44 -11.44 2.64 8.74
C THR A 44 -9.99 3.09 8.69
N PRO A 45 -9.65 4.29 9.19
CA PRO A 45 -8.26 4.75 9.25
C PRO A 45 -7.34 3.77 9.98
N GLN A 46 -7.82 3.15 11.07
CA GLN A 46 -7.05 2.16 11.83
C GLN A 46 -6.71 0.93 10.97
N ALA A 47 -7.65 0.45 10.16
CA ALA A 47 -7.43 -0.68 9.27
C ALA A 47 -6.47 -0.33 8.11
N ALA A 48 -6.51 0.91 7.61
CA ALA A 48 -5.53 1.38 6.63
C ALA A 48 -4.10 1.43 7.20
N PHE A 49 -3.93 1.95 8.42
CA PHE A 49 -2.61 1.99 9.07
C PHE A 49 -2.09 0.62 9.51
N ALA A 50 -2.97 -0.37 9.72
CA ALA A 50 -2.57 -1.74 10.05
C ALA A 50 -1.69 -2.38 8.97
N GLY A 51 -1.89 -2.01 7.69
CA GLY A 51 -1.03 -2.46 6.60
C GLY A 51 0.41 -1.92 6.69
N PHE A 52 0.58 -0.69 7.16
CA PHE A 52 1.90 -0.07 7.37
C PHE A 52 2.62 -0.65 8.59
N ALA A 53 1.89 -1.04 9.63
CA ALA A 53 2.44 -1.68 10.83
C ALA A 53 2.73 -3.18 10.65
N ASN A 54 2.71 -3.69 9.41
CA ASN A 54 2.98 -5.10 9.13
C ASN A 54 4.44 -5.44 9.49
N PRO A 55 4.70 -6.48 10.32
CA PRO A 55 6.05 -6.88 10.71
C PRO A 55 7.00 -7.10 9.52
N GLY A 56 6.48 -7.59 8.39
CA GLY A 56 7.26 -7.75 7.15
C GLY A 56 7.70 -6.42 6.53
N VAL A 57 6.82 -5.41 6.52
CA VAL A 57 7.15 -4.06 6.03
C VAL A 57 8.22 -3.43 6.93
N ILE A 58 8.07 -3.56 8.25
CA ILE A 58 9.04 -3.06 9.23
C ILE A 58 10.40 -3.75 9.05
N ALA A 59 10.42 -5.07 8.82
CA ALA A 59 11.65 -5.82 8.59
C ALA A 59 12.37 -5.35 7.31
N LEU A 60 11.64 -5.13 6.21
CA LEU A 60 12.21 -4.59 4.97
C LEU A 60 12.77 -3.19 5.18
N ALA A 61 12.05 -2.31 5.89
CA ALA A 61 12.55 -0.98 6.22
C ALA A 61 13.87 -1.06 7.01
N GLY A 62 13.96 -1.96 8.00
CA GLY A 62 15.19 -2.21 8.74
C GLY A 62 16.35 -2.68 7.85
N LEU A 63 16.08 -3.60 6.91
CA LEU A 63 17.09 -4.06 5.96
C LEU A 63 17.57 -2.93 5.03
N TYR A 64 16.67 -2.07 4.55
CA TYR A 64 17.05 -0.89 3.76
C TYR A 64 17.94 0.07 4.56
N VAL A 65 17.63 0.33 5.83
CA VAL A 65 18.49 1.14 6.71
C VAL A 65 19.86 0.50 6.88
N LEU A 66 19.93 -0.80 7.15
CA LEU A 66 21.19 -1.53 7.30
C LEU A 66 22.03 -1.48 6.02
N THR A 67 21.43 -1.72 4.85
CA THR A 67 22.15 -1.67 3.57
C THR A 67 22.66 -0.27 3.25
N ALA A 68 21.94 0.79 3.63
CA ALA A 68 22.41 2.17 3.52
C ALA A 68 23.61 2.43 4.45
N ALA A 69 23.55 2.00 5.71
CA ALA A 69 24.64 2.16 6.67
C ALA A 69 25.93 1.45 6.21
N LEU A 70 25.80 0.21 5.70
CA LEU A 70 26.93 -0.55 5.17
C LEU A 70 27.57 0.12 3.93
N ARG A 71 26.78 0.81 3.10
CA ARG A 71 27.29 1.58 1.95
C ARG A 71 28.08 2.83 2.36
N GLU A 72 27.76 3.43 3.49
CA GLU A 72 28.40 4.66 3.98
C GLU A 72 29.69 4.38 4.78
N THR A 73 29.76 3.22 5.46
CA THR A 73 30.94 2.78 6.21
C THR A 73 31.90 1.90 5.40
N GLY A 74 31.57 1.63 4.14
CA GLY A 74 32.36 0.81 3.21
C GLY A 74 33.23 1.62 2.27
#